data_AF-E9S9A7-F1
#
_entry.id   AF-E9S9A7-F1
#
_cell.length_a   1.000
_cell.length_b   1.000
_cell.length_c   1.000
_cell.angle_alpha   90.00
_cell.angle_beta   90.00
_cell.angle_gamma   90.00
#
_symmetry.space_group_name_H-M   'P 1'
#
loop_
_entity.id
_entity.type
_entity.pdbx_description
1 polymer ?
#
loop_
_entity_poly.entity_id
_entity_poly.type
_entity_poly.pdbx_seq_one_letter_code
_entity_poly.pdbx_strand_id
1 'polypeptide(L)'
;MFSDCVFWVKGDMIEVNGQEFMLGELSATCMNITPKEYEEIYGLYQSAKQVLDKEYNEKSAQWAMDMVGNWDEAEFDADNLTDEPELEYTPPSKEEWQKLNDILLQLCSILLQHKIFQVLADPNYVKILEQFKNITDNMLTPETWKIYVETAQAMEPIINDIYNFNKTIYYFVTDNIMHLKKCDPENYAAAYFDFINAPNAYKKIANPLTDPYMSYDFTDNLDMNLVPRETAEGSGEYIIAEYYHAKRLQPLLKVDFFKGLMVGHQIRRCLNCNRFFIVKGGYKTKYCDMPSPENPKRTCNQIAFAKKKPKEKNADNPKYQSYQRCIARLTKSCQRGAVTEDEKRTLSAKAEELYHTAMTSPEFTNEEFEQQLCSANLYKLCGITPPKKGRPGKKNDQ
;
A
#
# COMPACT_ATOMS: atom_id res chain seq x y z
N MET A 1 -2.34 14.78 10.75
CA MET A 1 -1.87 13.42 11.07
C MET A 1 -0.43 13.23 10.66
N PHE A 2 0.04 13.89 9.60
CA PHE A 2 1.45 14.20 9.33
C PHE A 2 1.48 15.50 8.52
N SER A 3 2.59 16.23 8.55
CA SER A 3 2.76 17.46 7.76
C SER A 3 3.37 17.14 6.40
N ASP A 4 4.52 16.46 6.41
CA ASP A 4 5.25 16.02 5.23
C ASP A 4 5.65 14.53 5.35
N CYS A 5 5.84 13.88 4.21
CA CYS A 5 6.38 12.54 4.10
C CYS A 5 7.84 12.61 3.65
N VAL A 6 8.77 12.25 4.55
CA VAL A 6 10.20 12.07 4.24
C VAL A 6 10.52 10.59 4.23
N PHE A 7 11.10 10.12 3.13
CA PHE A 7 11.40 8.70 2.96
C PHE A 7 12.57 8.45 2.03
N TRP A 8 13.14 7.24 2.10
CA TRP A 8 14.27 6.83 1.27
C TRP A 8 13.97 5.52 0.56
N VAL A 9 14.45 5.38 -0.67
CA VAL A 9 14.40 4.12 -1.41
C VAL A 9 15.82 3.58 -1.59
N LYS A 10 16.00 2.31 -1.22
CA LYS A 10 17.26 1.57 -1.27
C LYS A 10 17.01 0.21 -1.92
N GLY A 11 17.28 0.09 -3.22
CA GLY A 11 17.00 -1.17 -3.94
C GLY A 11 15.52 -1.52 -3.93
N ASP A 12 15.15 -2.62 -3.29
CA ASP A 12 13.78 -3.14 -3.18
C ASP A 12 13.06 -2.72 -1.88
N MET A 13 13.68 -1.85 -1.08
CA MET A 13 13.20 -1.40 0.22
C MET A 13 12.89 0.11 0.24
N ILE A 14 11.93 0.50 1.07
CA ILE A 14 11.59 1.87 1.43
C ILE A 14 11.76 2.08 2.94
N GLU A 15 12.43 3.16 3.34
CA GLU A 15 12.57 3.58 4.73
C GLU A 15 11.71 4.81 4.98
N VAL A 16 10.84 4.75 5.99
CA VAL A 16 9.98 5.87 6.40
C VAL A 16 10.06 5.99 7.91
N ASN A 17 10.38 7.19 8.42
CA ASN A 17 10.52 7.46 9.87
C ASN A 17 11.41 6.43 10.61
N GLY A 18 12.53 6.02 9.98
CA GLY A 18 13.49 5.07 10.56
C GLY A 18 13.05 3.60 10.54
N GLN A 19 11.91 3.27 9.93
CA GLN A 19 11.43 1.91 9.75
C GLN A 19 11.56 1.49 8.29
N GLU A 20 12.08 0.29 8.04
CA GLU A 20 12.23 -0.27 6.70
C GLU A 20 11.07 -1.21 6.35
N PHE A 21 10.55 -1.04 5.13
CA PHE A 21 9.50 -1.84 4.54
C PHE A 21 9.92 -2.26 3.14
N MET A 22 9.30 -3.32 2.63
CA MET A 22 9.46 -3.61 1.22
C MET A 22 8.67 -2.64 0.36
N LEU A 23 9.19 -2.33 -0.83
CA LEU A 23 8.46 -1.54 -1.80
C LEU A 23 7.11 -2.20 -2.16
N GLY A 24 6.04 -1.44 -1.99
CA GLY A 24 4.64 -1.81 -2.20
C GLY A 24 3.91 -2.19 -0.90
N GLU A 25 4.60 -2.25 0.24
CA GLU A 25 3.99 -2.68 1.49
C GLU A 25 3.06 -1.62 2.05
N LEU A 26 3.51 -0.36 2.05
CA LEU A 26 2.72 0.78 2.53
C LEU A 26 1.50 1.00 1.62
N SER A 27 1.67 0.87 0.31
CA SER A 27 0.57 0.87 -0.64
C SER A 27 -0.41 -0.27 -0.37
N ALA A 28 0.07 -1.49 -0.07
CA ALA A 28 -0.81 -2.61 0.26
C ALA A 28 -1.60 -2.38 1.56
N THR A 29 -0.99 -1.79 2.60
CA THR A 29 -1.76 -1.42 3.82
C THR A 29 -2.77 -0.31 3.56
N CYS A 30 -2.46 0.69 2.73
CA CYS A 30 -3.43 1.73 2.37
C CYS A 30 -4.61 1.15 1.58
N MET A 31 -4.33 0.30 0.59
CA MET A 31 -5.35 -0.38 -0.23
C MET A 31 -6.25 -1.33 0.57
N ASN A 32 -5.84 -1.73 1.78
CA ASN A 32 -6.64 -2.55 2.68
C ASN A 32 -7.64 -1.75 3.53
N ILE A 33 -7.71 -0.42 3.38
CA ILE A 33 -8.88 0.35 3.80
C ILE A 33 -10.03 -0.05 2.87
N THR A 34 -11.01 -0.76 3.40
CA THR A 34 -12.13 -1.26 2.60
C THR A 34 -13.04 -0.10 2.15
N PRO A 35 -13.84 -0.28 1.08
CA PRO A 35 -14.80 0.74 0.66
C PRO A 35 -15.74 1.16 1.78
N LYS A 36 -16.18 0.21 2.62
CA LYS A 36 -17.05 0.49 3.77
C LYS A 36 -16.35 1.33 4.84
N GLU A 37 -15.10 1.00 5.18
CA GLU A 37 -14.30 1.80 6.11
C GLU A 37 -14.04 3.21 5.55
N TYR A 38 -13.77 3.31 4.25
CA TYR A 38 -13.61 4.62 3.60
C TYR A 38 -14.89 5.44 3.63
N GLU A 39 -16.06 4.84 3.37
CA GLU A 39 -17.36 5.51 3.48
C GLU A 39 -17.58 6.08 4.91
N GLU A 40 -17.19 5.34 5.94
CA GLU A 40 -17.22 5.81 7.34
C GLU A 40 -16.26 6.98 7.56
N ILE A 41 -14.99 6.85 7.15
CA ILE A 41 -13.97 7.91 7.25
C ILE A 41 -14.45 9.18 6.54
N TYR A 42 -14.95 9.04 5.31
CA TYR A 42 -15.41 10.17 4.51
C TYR A 42 -16.65 10.83 5.11
N GLY A 43 -17.62 10.06 5.59
CA GLY A 43 -18.82 10.60 6.26
C GLY A 43 -18.48 11.38 7.54
N LEU A 44 -17.56 10.86 8.35
CA LEU A 44 -17.03 11.57 9.52
C LEU A 44 -16.34 12.88 9.11
N TYR A 45 -15.47 12.83 8.10
CA TYR A 45 -14.78 14.01 7.63
C TYR A 45 -15.71 15.07 7.03
N GLN A 46 -16.72 14.67 6.26
CA GLN A 46 -17.75 15.59 5.76
C GLN A 46 -18.51 16.27 6.90
N SER A 47 -18.79 15.54 7.99
CA SER A 47 -19.40 16.11 9.20
C SER A 47 -18.49 17.11 9.90
N ALA A 48 -17.18 16.86 9.94
CA ALA A 48 -16.18 17.82 10.44
C ALA A 48 -16.07 19.05 9.53
N LYS A 49 -16.03 18.84 8.21
CA LYS A 49 -15.95 19.90 7.20
C LYS A 49 -17.14 20.86 7.27
N GLN A 50 -18.35 20.37 7.53
CA GLN A 50 -19.52 21.21 7.77
C GLN A 50 -19.34 22.21 8.93
N VAL A 51 -18.60 21.82 9.98
CA VAL A 51 -18.29 22.71 11.11
C VAL A 51 -17.18 23.70 10.75
N LEU A 52 -16.17 23.24 10.01
CA LEU A 52 -15.03 24.07 9.56
C LEU A 52 -15.44 25.12 8.52
N ASP A 53 -16.33 24.76 7.58
CA ASP A 53 -16.71 25.59 6.42
C ASP A 53 -17.98 26.42 6.65
N LYS A 54 -18.59 26.34 7.84
CA LYS A 54 -19.87 26.98 8.17
C LYS A 54 -19.86 28.48 7.84
N GLU A 55 -18.74 29.15 8.08
CA GLU A 55 -18.58 30.58 7.85
C GLU A 55 -18.53 30.96 6.36
N TYR A 56 -17.83 30.17 5.52
CA TYR A 56 -17.77 30.41 4.08
C TYR A 56 -19.15 30.21 3.43
N ASN A 57 -19.89 29.19 3.88
CA ASN A 57 -21.21 28.87 3.32
C ASN A 57 -22.31 29.86 3.75
N GLU A 58 -22.35 30.27 5.02
CA GLU A 58 -23.34 31.23 5.52
C GLU A 58 -23.15 32.63 4.93
N LYS A 59 -21.88 33.06 4.74
CA LYS A 59 -21.57 34.38 4.19
C LYS A 59 -21.60 34.41 2.66
N SER A 60 -21.25 33.32 1.95
CA SER A 60 -21.49 33.19 0.51
C SER A 60 -22.98 33.22 0.19
N ALA A 61 -23.81 32.61 1.05
CA ALA A 61 -25.27 32.70 0.96
C ALA A 61 -25.77 34.12 1.24
N GLN A 62 -25.23 34.81 2.26
CA GLN A 62 -25.60 36.20 2.55
C GLN A 62 -25.18 37.17 1.43
N TRP A 63 -23.95 37.06 0.92
CA TRP A 63 -23.47 37.82 -0.23
C TRP A 63 -24.32 37.56 -1.47
N ALA A 64 -24.66 36.30 -1.77
CA ALA A 64 -25.55 35.97 -2.88
C ALA A 64 -26.96 36.57 -2.69
N MET A 65 -27.48 36.58 -1.47
CA MET A 65 -28.77 37.22 -1.14
C MET A 65 -28.70 38.75 -1.25
N ASP A 66 -27.62 39.39 -0.81
CA ASP A 66 -27.41 40.83 -0.89
C ASP A 66 -27.20 41.27 -2.35
N MET A 67 -26.48 40.46 -3.14
CA MET A 67 -26.30 40.69 -4.57
C MET A 67 -27.65 40.59 -5.31
N VAL A 68 -28.44 39.54 -5.06
CA VAL A 68 -29.79 39.38 -5.66
C VAL A 68 -30.77 40.45 -5.16
N GLY A 69 -30.63 40.90 -3.91
CA GLY A 69 -31.48 41.95 -3.31
C GLY A 69 -31.22 43.35 -3.84
N ASN A 70 -30.00 43.65 -4.30
CA ASN A 70 -29.57 44.93 -4.88
C ASN A 70 -29.39 44.89 -6.41
N TRP A 71 -29.97 43.89 -7.09
CA TRP A 71 -29.84 43.74 -8.55
C TRP A 71 -30.65 44.81 -9.28
N ASP A 72 -29.97 45.79 -9.87
CA ASP A 72 -30.52 46.75 -10.84
C ASP A 72 -29.89 46.48 -12.22
N GLU A 73 -30.70 46.06 -13.19
CA GLU A 73 -30.25 45.69 -14.54
C GLU A 73 -29.55 46.84 -15.28
N ALA A 74 -29.73 48.09 -14.83
CA ALA A 74 -29.17 49.28 -15.46
C ALA A 74 -27.74 49.63 -14.99
N GLU A 75 -27.23 49.05 -13.90
CA GLU A 75 -25.94 49.41 -13.26
C GLU A 75 -24.92 48.26 -13.18
N PHE A 76 -25.15 47.12 -13.84
CA PHE A 76 -24.21 46.00 -13.82
C PHE A 76 -22.93 46.32 -14.62
N ASP A 77 -21.89 46.78 -13.91
CA ASP A 77 -20.55 47.02 -14.44
C ASP A 77 -19.58 45.95 -13.92
N ALA A 78 -19.19 45.02 -14.80
CA ALA A 78 -18.34 43.87 -14.45
C ALA A 78 -16.92 44.28 -14.00
N ASP A 79 -16.49 45.51 -14.30
CA ASP A 79 -15.18 46.04 -13.94
C ASP A 79 -15.16 46.68 -12.53
N ASN A 80 -16.31 46.78 -11.85
CA ASN A 80 -16.48 47.44 -10.55
C ASN A 80 -16.90 46.46 -9.43
N LEU A 81 -16.58 45.17 -9.58
CA LEU A 81 -16.64 44.18 -8.50
C LEU A 81 -15.65 44.59 -7.40
N THR A 82 -16.13 45.43 -6.48
CA THR A 82 -15.38 45.87 -5.29
C THR A 82 -14.92 44.65 -4.48
N ASP A 83 -13.70 44.76 -3.97
CA ASP A 83 -12.95 43.80 -3.15
C ASP A 83 -13.82 42.82 -2.36
N GLU A 84 -13.50 41.52 -2.41
CA GLU A 84 -14.08 40.52 -1.51
C GLU A 84 -14.03 41.07 -0.07
N PRO A 85 -15.16 41.13 0.66
CA PRO A 85 -15.17 41.72 1.99
C PRO A 85 -14.15 40.98 2.87
N GLU A 86 -13.19 41.70 3.47
CA GLU A 86 -12.27 41.13 4.46
C GLU A 86 -13.09 40.60 5.65
N LEU A 87 -13.27 39.28 5.68
CA LEU A 87 -14.08 38.61 6.68
C LEU A 87 -13.31 38.47 7.99
N GLU A 88 -13.79 39.11 9.06
CA GLU A 88 -13.37 38.76 10.42
C GLU A 88 -13.97 37.39 10.79
N TYR A 89 -13.07 36.41 10.98
CA TYR A 89 -13.40 35.02 11.26
C TYR A 89 -14.05 34.86 12.64
N THR A 90 -15.19 34.16 12.73
CA THR A 90 -15.88 33.90 14.01
C THR A 90 -15.83 32.42 14.38
N PRO A 91 -15.17 32.03 15.50
CA PRO A 91 -15.08 30.64 15.92
C PRO A 91 -16.45 29.97 16.14
N PRO A 92 -16.56 28.65 15.89
CA PRO A 92 -17.78 27.92 16.21
C PRO A 92 -18.05 27.93 17.71
N SER A 93 -19.27 27.60 18.10
CA SER A 93 -19.62 27.46 19.53
C SER A 93 -18.74 26.40 20.21
N LYS A 94 -18.59 26.50 21.52
CA LYS A 94 -17.85 25.52 22.34
C LYS A 94 -18.31 24.08 22.09
N GLU A 95 -19.62 23.87 21.95
CA GLU A 95 -20.21 22.56 21.67
C GLU A 95 -19.85 22.05 20.27
N GLU A 96 -19.87 22.93 19.27
CA GLU A 96 -19.48 22.60 17.90
C GLU A 96 -17.98 22.31 17.78
N TRP A 97 -17.12 23.07 18.46
CA TRP A 97 -15.69 22.79 18.51
C TRP A 97 -15.44 21.46 19.20
N GLN A 98 -16.12 21.17 20.31
CA GLN A 98 -15.98 19.89 21.00
C GLN A 98 -16.38 18.73 20.07
N LYS A 99 -17.52 18.86 19.38
CA LYS A 99 -17.98 17.88 18.38
C LYS A 99 -16.96 17.69 17.26
N LEU A 100 -16.40 18.76 16.72
CA LEU A 100 -15.38 18.70 15.69
C LEU A 100 -14.14 17.95 16.18
N ASN A 101 -13.67 18.22 17.41
CA ASN A 101 -12.51 17.54 17.98
C ASN A 101 -12.77 16.05 18.20
N ASP A 102 -13.95 15.69 18.69
CA ASP A 102 -14.35 14.29 18.89
C ASP A 102 -14.36 13.52 17.56
N ILE A 103 -14.86 14.15 16.48
CA ILE A 103 -14.83 13.58 15.13
C ILE A 103 -13.39 13.38 14.64
N LEU A 104 -12.51 14.38 14.81
CA LEU A 104 -11.11 14.28 14.39
C LEU A 104 -10.34 13.21 15.18
N LEU A 105 -10.60 13.07 16.47
CA LEU A 105 -10.04 11.99 17.30
C LEU A 105 -10.54 10.61 16.84
N GLN A 106 -11.82 10.49 16.49
CA GLN A 106 -12.37 9.26 15.92
C GLN A 106 -11.73 8.90 14.57
N LEU A 107 -11.57 9.88 13.68
CA LEU A 107 -10.85 9.71 12.41
C LEU A 107 -9.42 9.23 12.63
N CYS A 108 -8.71 9.83 13.59
CA CYS A 108 -7.37 9.38 13.96
C CYS A 108 -7.36 7.93 14.44
N SER A 109 -8.30 7.56 15.32
CA SER A 109 -8.42 6.20 15.84
C SER A 109 -8.61 5.18 14.72
N ILE A 110 -9.49 5.46 13.74
CA ILE A 110 -9.74 4.56 12.60
C ILE A 110 -8.48 4.44 11.73
N LEU A 111 -7.89 5.57 11.32
CA LEU A 111 -6.72 5.56 10.43
C LEU A 111 -5.52 4.84 11.08
N LEU A 112 -5.29 5.05 12.39
CA LEU A 112 -4.22 4.41 13.15
C LEU A 112 -4.38 2.89 13.33
N GLN A 113 -5.50 2.29 12.92
CA GLN A 113 -5.62 0.82 12.82
C GLN A 113 -4.79 0.27 11.65
N HIS A 114 -4.46 1.09 10.67
CA HIS A 114 -3.68 0.71 9.50
C HIS A 114 -2.20 1.05 9.69
N LYS A 115 -1.34 0.09 9.35
CA LYS A 115 0.13 0.18 9.54
C LYS A 115 0.72 1.43 8.91
N ILE A 116 0.29 1.83 7.71
CA ILE A 116 0.81 3.04 7.05
C ILE A 116 0.63 4.30 7.92
N PHE A 117 -0.51 4.47 8.57
CA PHE A 117 -0.75 5.64 9.43
C PHE A 117 -0.07 5.51 10.78
N GLN A 118 0.19 4.31 11.29
CA GLN A 118 1.05 4.12 12.47
C GLN A 118 2.49 4.56 12.19
N VAL A 119 2.96 4.37 10.95
CA VAL A 119 4.31 4.77 10.51
C VAL A 119 4.37 6.27 10.22
N LEU A 120 3.37 6.80 9.52
CA LEU A 120 3.35 8.20 9.10
C LEU A 120 2.93 9.16 10.21
N ALA A 121 2.18 8.71 11.22
CA ALA A 121 1.61 9.61 12.22
C ALA A 121 2.68 10.46 12.92
N ASP A 122 2.48 11.78 12.87
CA ASP A 122 3.16 12.74 13.72
C ASP A 122 2.67 12.56 15.16
N PRO A 123 3.56 12.17 16.10
CA PRO A 123 3.22 12.00 17.50
C PRO A 123 2.64 13.25 18.16
N ASN A 124 2.90 14.45 17.62
CA ASN A 124 2.37 15.70 18.14
C ASN A 124 0.95 16.00 17.66
N TYR A 125 0.56 15.50 16.50
CA TYR A 125 -0.76 15.78 15.93
C TYR A 125 -1.89 15.29 16.85
N VAL A 126 -1.82 14.02 17.28
CA VAL A 126 -2.83 13.45 18.19
C VAL A 126 -2.77 14.15 19.56
N LYS A 127 -1.57 14.47 20.05
CA LYS A 127 -1.42 15.21 21.32
C LYS A 127 -2.06 16.58 21.28
N ILE A 128 -1.98 17.30 20.16
CA ILE A 128 -2.67 18.59 19.99
C ILE A 128 -4.17 18.37 20.11
N LEU A 129 -4.76 17.42 19.38
CA LEU A 129 -6.21 17.13 19.48
C LEU A 129 -6.62 16.68 20.89
N GLU A 130 -5.76 15.96 21.59
CA GLU A 130 -5.99 15.55 22.99
C GLU A 130 -6.02 16.73 23.96
N GLN A 131 -5.28 17.83 23.70
CA GLN A 131 -5.36 19.05 24.50
C GLN A 131 -6.75 19.69 24.41
N PHE A 132 -7.44 19.51 23.28
CA PHE A 132 -8.80 20.00 23.05
C PHE A 132 -9.88 18.97 23.41
N LYS A 133 -9.52 17.89 24.12
CA LYS A 133 -10.50 16.88 24.55
C LYS A 133 -11.57 17.44 25.49
N ASN A 134 -11.22 18.45 26.29
CA ASN A 134 -12.14 19.17 27.14
C ASN A 134 -11.97 20.67 26.89
N ILE A 135 -12.76 21.22 25.97
CA ILE A 135 -12.66 22.64 25.62
C ILE A 135 -13.14 23.48 26.79
N THR A 136 -12.34 24.47 27.19
CA THR A 136 -12.64 25.41 28.28
C THR A 136 -12.72 26.84 27.76
N ASP A 137 -13.39 27.74 28.48
CA ASP A 137 -13.70 29.08 27.96
C ASP A 137 -12.43 29.92 27.71
N ASN A 138 -11.34 29.66 28.44
CA ASN A 138 -10.01 30.26 28.20
C ASN A 138 -9.32 29.77 26.92
N MET A 139 -9.77 28.68 26.31
CA MET A 139 -9.26 28.19 25.01
C MET A 139 -9.97 28.86 23.82
N LEU A 140 -11.10 29.52 24.05
CA LEU A 140 -11.94 30.16 23.03
C LEU A 140 -11.36 31.51 22.58
N THR A 141 -10.11 31.51 22.13
CA THR A 141 -9.43 32.67 21.56
C THR A 141 -9.27 32.51 20.04
N PRO A 142 -9.25 33.61 19.26
CA PRO A 142 -8.96 33.55 17.83
C PRO A 142 -7.63 32.88 17.51
N GLU A 143 -6.59 33.10 18.33
CA GLU A 143 -5.26 32.54 18.12
C GLU A 143 -5.24 31.01 18.32
N THR A 144 -5.84 30.52 19.40
CA THR A 144 -5.96 29.09 19.66
C THR A 144 -6.79 28.41 18.59
N TRP A 145 -7.89 29.05 18.20
CA TRP A 145 -8.75 28.53 17.15
C TRP A 145 -8.04 28.45 15.80
N LYS A 146 -7.25 29.47 15.41
CA LYS A 146 -6.45 29.45 14.17
C LYS A 146 -5.51 28.24 14.12
N ILE A 147 -4.76 28.00 15.20
CA ILE A 147 -3.85 26.84 15.32
C ILE A 147 -4.63 25.53 15.19
N TYR A 148 -5.81 25.46 15.81
CA TYR A 148 -6.67 24.30 15.75
C TYR A 148 -7.21 24.04 14.33
N VAL A 149 -7.66 25.07 13.61
CA VAL A 149 -8.14 24.95 12.23
C VAL A 149 -7.05 24.46 11.30
N GLU A 150 -5.85 25.04 11.39
CA GLU A 150 -4.69 24.58 10.60
C GLU A 150 -4.42 23.08 10.86
N THR A 151 -4.53 22.66 12.13
CA THR A 151 -4.42 21.25 12.51
C THR A 151 -5.55 20.41 11.92
N ALA A 152 -6.80 20.85 12.01
CA ALA A 152 -7.97 20.13 11.53
C ALA A 152 -7.99 19.98 10.00
N GLN A 153 -7.64 21.04 9.27
CA GLN A 153 -7.58 21.08 7.81
C GLN A 153 -6.51 20.15 7.25
N ALA A 154 -5.46 19.84 8.01
CA ALA A 154 -4.44 18.86 7.61
C ALA A 154 -5.00 17.43 7.41
N MET A 155 -6.24 17.14 7.82
CA MET A 155 -6.89 15.85 7.59
C MET A 155 -7.43 15.68 6.15
N GLU A 156 -7.93 16.76 5.54
CA GLU A 156 -8.54 16.73 4.20
C GLU A 156 -7.61 16.16 3.13
N PRO A 157 -6.33 16.62 3.02
CA PRO A 157 -5.36 16.06 2.09
C PRO A 157 -5.28 14.54 2.12
N ILE A 158 -5.27 14.00 3.34
CA ILE A 158 -4.97 12.60 3.62
C ILE A 158 -6.14 11.75 3.18
N ILE A 159 -7.36 12.14 3.54
CA ILE A 159 -8.59 11.42 3.18
C ILE A 159 -8.80 11.42 1.66
N ASN A 160 -8.61 12.58 1.02
CA ASN A 160 -8.70 12.67 -0.44
C ASN A 160 -7.66 11.78 -1.13
N ASP A 161 -6.41 11.79 -0.66
CA ASP A 161 -5.35 10.96 -1.24
C ASP A 161 -5.58 9.46 -1.04
N ILE A 162 -6.15 9.02 0.10
CA ILE A 162 -6.55 7.62 0.32
C ILE A 162 -7.50 7.18 -0.80
N TYR A 163 -8.55 7.95 -1.08
CA TYR A 163 -9.49 7.60 -2.14
C TYR A 163 -8.85 7.63 -3.52
N ASN A 164 -8.16 8.73 -3.84
CA ASN A 164 -7.60 8.95 -5.17
C ASN A 164 -6.65 7.83 -5.54
N PHE A 165 -5.79 7.43 -4.62
CA PHE A 165 -4.90 6.30 -4.78
C PHE A 165 -5.65 4.97 -4.80
N ASN A 166 -6.45 4.68 -3.77
CA ASN A 166 -7.09 3.36 -3.63
C ASN A 166 -8.04 3.04 -4.78
N LYS A 167 -8.89 3.99 -5.22
CA LYS A 167 -9.78 3.78 -6.37
C LYS A 167 -8.99 3.46 -7.63
N THR A 168 -8.01 4.30 -7.96
CA THR A 168 -7.22 4.19 -9.18
C THR A 168 -6.42 2.89 -9.20
N ILE A 169 -5.68 2.61 -8.12
CA ILE A 169 -4.82 1.44 -8.03
C ILE A 169 -5.63 0.15 -7.83
N TYR A 170 -6.81 0.19 -7.20
CA TYR A 170 -7.73 -0.94 -7.16
C TYR A 170 -8.03 -1.44 -8.57
N TYR A 171 -8.49 -0.55 -9.46
CA TYR A 171 -8.83 -0.94 -10.83
C TYR A 171 -7.59 -1.36 -11.61
N PHE A 172 -6.46 -0.67 -11.44
CA PHE A 172 -5.22 -1.08 -12.10
C PHE A 172 -4.79 -2.50 -11.67
N VAL A 173 -4.88 -2.81 -10.37
CA VAL A 173 -4.53 -4.12 -9.84
C VAL A 173 -5.52 -5.18 -10.33
N THR A 174 -6.82 -4.97 -10.16
CA THR A 174 -7.84 -5.99 -10.44
C THR A 174 -8.03 -6.24 -11.92
N ASP A 175 -8.02 -5.20 -12.75
CA ASP A 175 -8.37 -5.31 -14.16
C ASP A 175 -7.15 -5.56 -15.04
N ASN A 176 -5.95 -5.18 -14.60
CA ASN A 176 -4.73 -5.30 -15.40
C ASN A 176 -3.72 -6.26 -14.75
N ILE A 177 -3.13 -5.90 -13.61
CA ILE A 177 -2.03 -6.69 -12.99
C ILE A 177 -2.43 -8.15 -12.73
N MET A 178 -3.65 -8.37 -12.23
CA MET A 178 -4.12 -9.72 -11.91
C MET A 178 -4.25 -10.62 -13.14
N HIS A 179 -4.44 -10.05 -14.34
CA HIS A 179 -4.69 -10.75 -15.60
C HIS A 179 -3.45 -10.88 -16.50
N LEU A 180 -2.32 -10.30 -16.09
CA LEU A 180 -1.08 -10.35 -16.86
C LEU A 180 -0.62 -11.79 -17.15
N LYS A 181 -0.14 -12.01 -18.38
CA LYS A 181 0.47 -13.29 -18.79
C LYS A 181 1.87 -13.46 -18.24
N LYS A 182 2.67 -12.40 -18.26
CA LYS A 182 4.00 -12.32 -17.63
C LYS A 182 3.98 -11.23 -16.58
N CYS A 183 4.56 -11.54 -15.44
CA CYS A 183 4.58 -10.67 -14.27
C CYS A 183 6.02 -10.24 -14.06
N ASP A 184 6.43 -9.21 -14.80
CA ASP A 184 7.78 -8.65 -14.79
C ASP A 184 7.69 -7.12 -15.01
N PRO A 185 8.76 -6.36 -14.71
CA PRO A 185 8.73 -4.90 -14.75
C PRO A 185 8.26 -4.31 -16.09
N GLU A 186 8.64 -4.92 -17.22
CA GLU A 186 8.23 -4.46 -18.55
C GLU A 186 6.72 -4.62 -18.74
N ASN A 187 6.18 -5.80 -18.42
CA ASN A 187 4.74 -6.06 -18.56
C ASN A 187 3.92 -5.23 -17.56
N TYR A 188 4.46 -4.90 -16.39
CA TYR A 188 3.81 -3.97 -15.46
C TYR A 188 3.75 -2.54 -16.01
N ALA A 189 4.86 -2.06 -16.56
CA ALA A 189 4.92 -0.73 -17.16
C ALA A 189 3.99 -0.62 -18.38
N ALA A 190 3.99 -1.62 -19.27
CA ALA A 190 3.08 -1.68 -20.41
C ALA A 190 1.61 -1.69 -19.96
N ALA A 191 1.27 -2.49 -18.94
CA ALA A 191 -0.09 -2.53 -18.40
C ALA A 191 -0.53 -1.20 -17.79
N TYR A 192 0.38 -0.46 -17.15
CA TYR A 192 0.09 0.87 -16.60
C TYR A 192 -0.09 1.91 -17.70
N PHE A 193 0.76 1.87 -18.73
CA PHE A 193 0.60 2.71 -19.91
C PHE A 193 -0.77 2.48 -20.57
N ASP A 194 -1.16 1.23 -20.78
CA ASP A 194 -2.48 0.90 -21.35
C ASP A 194 -3.63 1.33 -20.42
N PHE A 195 -3.46 1.21 -19.10
CA PHE A 195 -4.46 1.60 -18.11
C PHE A 195 -4.78 3.10 -18.18
N ILE A 196 -3.76 3.95 -18.14
CA ILE A 196 -3.93 5.41 -18.06
C ILE A 196 -4.37 6.01 -19.40
N ASN A 197 -4.00 5.37 -20.51
CA ASN A 197 -4.35 5.82 -21.87
C ASN A 197 -5.62 5.16 -22.43
N ALA A 198 -6.30 4.31 -21.65
CA ALA A 198 -7.52 3.67 -22.12
C ALA A 198 -8.63 4.71 -22.39
N PRO A 199 -9.45 4.56 -23.44
CA PRO A 199 -10.56 5.49 -23.73
C PRO A 199 -11.57 5.65 -22.58
N ASN A 200 -11.66 4.65 -21.69
CA ASN A 200 -12.53 4.65 -20.52
C ASN A 200 -11.76 4.84 -19.20
N ALA A 201 -10.50 5.28 -19.23
CA ALA A 201 -9.67 5.49 -18.04
C ALA A 201 -10.36 6.42 -17.02
N TYR A 202 -11.05 7.47 -17.49
CA TYR A 202 -11.83 8.40 -16.64
C TYR A 202 -12.94 7.72 -15.80
N LYS A 203 -13.34 6.49 -16.09
CA LYS A 203 -14.29 5.75 -15.24
C LYS A 203 -13.62 5.02 -14.08
N LYS A 204 -12.32 4.77 -14.19
CA LYS A 204 -11.54 3.93 -13.28
C LYS A 204 -10.56 4.75 -12.45
N ILE A 205 -9.97 5.78 -13.04
CA ILE A 205 -9.03 6.69 -12.38
C ILE A 205 -9.82 7.76 -11.64
N ALA A 206 -9.45 8.06 -10.40
CA ALA A 206 -10.09 9.14 -9.64
C ALA A 206 -9.84 10.49 -10.36
N ASN A 207 -10.92 11.23 -10.64
CA ASN A 207 -10.85 12.46 -11.40
C ASN A 207 -12.05 13.38 -11.09
N PRO A 208 -11.89 14.70 -11.34
CA PRO A 208 -12.87 15.71 -10.97
C PRO A 208 -14.19 15.61 -11.73
N LEU A 209 -14.26 14.89 -12.86
CA LEU A 209 -15.52 14.69 -13.59
C LEU A 209 -16.49 13.80 -12.82
N THR A 210 -15.97 12.90 -11.98
CA THR A 210 -16.79 11.98 -11.17
C THR A 210 -17.02 12.47 -9.75
N ASP A 211 -16.07 13.24 -9.21
CA ASP A 211 -16.16 13.89 -7.91
C ASP A 211 -15.25 15.14 -7.94
N PRO A 212 -15.81 16.38 -7.89
CA PRO A 212 -15.06 17.61 -8.07
C PRO A 212 -13.85 17.79 -7.14
N TYR A 213 -13.83 17.10 -6.00
CA TYR A 213 -12.81 17.24 -4.97
C TYR A 213 -11.69 16.19 -5.06
N MET A 214 -11.71 15.35 -6.10
CA MET A 214 -10.87 14.16 -6.21
C MET A 214 -10.09 14.11 -7.54
N SER A 215 -8.77 14.13 -7.45
CA SER A 215 -7.86 14.00 -8.59
C SER A 215 -6.73 13.03 -8.26
N TYR A 216 -6.59 11.99 -9.07
CA TYR A 216 -5.34 11.24 -9.16
C TYR A 216 -4.39 12.00 -10.09
N ASP A 217 -3.30 12.51 -9.54
CA ASP A 217 -2.38 13.34 -10.29
C ASP A 217 -1.47 12.46 -11.15
N PHE A 218 -1.31 12.75 -12.43
CA PHE A 218 -0.33 12.00 -13.25
C PHE A 218 1.10 12.52 -13.07
N THR A 219 1.25 13.71 -12.47
CA THR A 219 2.52 14.37 -12.20
C THR A 219 2.63 14.62 -10.71
N ASP A 220 3.61 13.98 -10.06
CA ASP A 220 3.83 14.13 -8.64
C ASP A 220 4.69 15.36 -8.32
N ASN A 221 4.25 16.16 -7.36
CA ASN A 221 5.04 17.25 -6.79
C ASN A 221 5.80 16.73 -5.57
N LEU A 222 7.07 16.40 -5.75
CA LEU A 222 7.99 15.94 -4.71
C LEU A 222 9.42 16.39 -5.02
N ASP A 223 10.24 16.50 -3.97
CA ASP A 223 11.69 16.69 -4.11
C ASP A 223 12.39 15.32 -4.08
N MET A 224 13.31 15.09 -5.02
CA MET A 224 14.12 13.87 -5.09
C MET A 224 15.61 14.21 -5.14
N ASN A 225 16.40 13.56 -4.28
CA ASN A 225 17.85 13.70 -4.24
C ASN A 225 18.54 12.34 -4.20
N LEU A 226 19.69 12.22 -4.85
CA LEU A 226 20.56 11.05 -4.74
C LEU A 226 21.56 11.30 -3.61
N VAL A 227 21.52 10.48 -2.55
CA VAL A 227 22.33 10.68 -1.34
C VAL A 227 23.11 9.41 -0.97
N PRO A 228 24.40 9.51 -0.59
CA PRO A 228 25.15 8.37 -0.09
C PRO A 228 24.65 7.99 1.31
N ARG A 229 24.35 6.71 1.54
CA ARG A 229 23.94 6.16 2.84
C ARG A 229 24.58 4.80 3.09
N GLU A 230 24.73 4.45 4.36
CA GLU A 230 25.12 3.09 4.73
C GLU A 230 24.02 2.09 4.39
N THR A 231 24.41 0.86 4.03
CA THR A 231 23.46 -0.23 3.74
C THR A 231 22.66 -0.59 4.98
N ALA A 232 23.33 -0.64 6.12
CA ALA A 232 22.76 -0.70 7.46
C ALA A 232 23.57 0.22 8.40
N GLU A 233 22.93 0.73 9.45
CA GLU A 233 23.59 1.60 10.43
C GLU A 233 24.82 0.91 11.05
N GLY A 234 25.99 1.54 10.91
CA GLY A 234 27.27 1.02 11.40
C GLY A 234 27.91 -0.04 10.50
N SER A 235 27.37 -0.31 9.30
CA SER A 235 27.92 -1.32 8.38
C SER A 235 29.24 -0.89 7.75
N GLY A 236 29.47 0.42 7.57
CA GLY A 236 30.59 0.94 6.79
C GLY A 236 30.54 0.62 5.29
N GLU A 237 29.47 0.01 4.80
CA GLU A 237 29.20 -0.24 3.38
C GLU A 237 28.21 0.81 2.87
N TYR A 238 28.51 1.47 1.75
CA TYR A 238 27.72 2.59 1.25
C TYR A 238 27.02 2.28 -0.07
N ILE A 239 25.81 2.84 -0.23
CA ILE A 239 25.03 2.87 -1.47
C ILE A 239 24.60 4.30 -1.79
N ILE A 240 24.21 4.55 -3.04
CA ILE A 240 23.47 5.76 -3.41
C ILE A 240 21.98 5.44 -3.22
N ALA A 241 21.36 6.04 -2.22
CA ALA A 241 19.94 5.97 -1.95
C ALA A 241 19.20 7.14 -2.60
N GLU A 242 17.91 6.95 -2.88
CA GLU A 242 17.04 8.02 -3.34
C GLU A 242 16.27 8.59 -2.14
N TYR A 243 16.51 9.86 -1.83
CA TYR A 243 15.78 10.63 -0.83
C TYR A 243 14.57 11.30 -1.46
N TYR A 244 13.44 11.24 -0.77
CA TYR A 244 12.19 11.86 -1.16
C TYR A 244 11.62 12.74 -0.05
N HIS A 245 11.09 13.89 -0.44
CA HIS A 245 10.23 14.74 0.40
C HIS A 245 8.96 15.09 -0.37
N ALA A 246 7.81 14.78 0.23
CA ALA A 246 6.51 15.03 -0.38
C ALA A 246 5.51 15.57 0.65
N LYS A 247 4.69 16.54 0.25
CA LYS A 247 3.65 17.15 1.12
C LYS A 247 2.35 16.35 1.18
N ARG A 248 2.22 15.32 0.34
CA ARG A 248 0.98 14.58 0.09
C ARG A 248 1.23 13.10 0.26
N LEU A 249 0.18 12.38 0.65
CA LEU A 249 0.23 10.92 0.80
C LEU A 249 0.39 10.24 -0.56
N GLN A 250 -0.27 10.81 -1.59
CA GLN A 250 -0.35 10.21 -2.91
C GLN A 250 1.03 9.98 -3.57
N PRO A 251 1.98 10.95 -3.57
CA PRO A 251 3.35 10.70 -4.03
C PRO A 251 4.09 9.58 -3.30
N LEU A 252 4.00 9.50 -1.95
CA LEU A 252 4.62 8.42 -1.18
C LEU A 252 4.08 7.05 -1.63
N LEU A 253 2.75 6.94 -1.73
CA LEU A 253 2.07 5.72 -2.14
C LEU A 253 2.42 5.32 -3.58
N LYS A 254 2.60 6.28 -4.49
CA LYS A 254 3.03 6.01 -5.86
C LYS A 254 4.48 5.57 -5.95
N VAL A 255 5.38 6.22 -5.22
CA VAL A 255 6.79 5.79 -5.20
C VAL A 255 6.90 4.38 -4.63
N ASP A 256 6.24 4.10 -3.51
CA ASP A 256 6.20 2.76 -2.90
C ASP A 256 5.65 1.71 -3.89
N PHE A 257 4.51 2.00 -4.54
CA PHE A 257 3.87 1.09 -5.47
C PHE A 257 4.65 0.88 -6.77
N PHE A 258 4.96 1.95 -7.51
CA PHE A 258 5.53 1.84 -8.87
C PHE A 258 6.98 1.41 -8.84
N LYS A 259 7.78 1.84 -7.85
CA LYS A 259 9.13 1.28 -7.72
C LYS A 259 9.09 -0.18 -7.30
N GLY A 260 8.09 -0.58 -6.51
CA GLY A 260 7.80 -2.00 -6.28
C GLY A 260 7.64 -2.76 -7.59
N LEU A 261 6.84 -2.25 -8.53
CA LEU A 261 6.70 -2.84 -9.87
C LEU A 261 8.03 -2.87 -10.63
N MET A 262 8.85 -1.82 -10.55
CA MET A 262 10.16 -1.75 -11.23
C MET A 262 11.13 -2.83 -10.75
N VAL A 263 11.08 -3.20 -9.46
CA VAL A 263 11.91 -4.29 -8.90
C VAL A 263 11.24 -5.67 -8.98
N GLY A 264 10.06 -5.76 -9.58
CA GLY A 264 9.34 -7.03 -9.79
C GLY A 264 8.45 -7.46 -8.64
N HIS A 265 8.19 -6.57 -7.66
CA HIS A 265 7.10 -6.74 -6.72
C HIS A 265 5.77 -6.44 -7.41
N GLN A 266 4.68 -7.01 -6.90
CA GLN A 266 3.34 -6.65 -7.33
C GLN A 266 2.38 -6.77 -6.16
N ILE A 267 1.37 -5.91 -6.12
CA ILE A 267 0.26 -6.06 -5.19
C ILE A 267 -0.84 -6.88 -5.88
N ARG A 268 -1.35 -7.91 -5.20
CA ARG A 268 -2.46 -8.74 -5.68
C ARG A 268 -3.58 -8.78 -4.65
N ARG A 269 -4.81 -8.98 -5.13
CA ARG A 269 -5.99 -9.20 -4.28
C ARG A 269 -6.19 -10.68 -4.00
N CYS A 270 -6.29 -11.05 -2.72
CA CYS A 270 -6.48 -12.44 -2.31
C CYS A 270 -7.88 -12.94 -2.68
N LEU A 271 -7.97 -14.08 -3.36
CA LEU A 271 -9.26 -14.68 -3.76
C LEU A 271 -10.07 -15.30 -2.62
N ASN A 272 -9.52 -15.34 -1.39
CA ASN A 272 -10.22 -15.86 -0.21
C ASN A 272 -10.72 -14.73 0.71
N CYS A 273 -9.82 -13.82 1.12
CA CYS A 273 -10.15 -12.76 2.08
C CYS A 273 -10.31 -11.37 1.46
N ASN A 274 -10.13 -11.22 0.15
CA ASN A 274 -10.19 -9.94 -0.58
C ASN A 274 -9.17 -8.87 -0.19
N ARG A 275 -8.27 -9.14 0.78
CA ARG A 275 -7.17 -8.24 1.14
C ARG A 275 -6.10 -8.18 0.05
N PHE A 276 -5.45 -7.03 -0.04
CA PHE A 276 -4.28 -6.79 -0.88
C PHE A 276 -3.00 -7.23 -0.16
N PHE A 277 -2.09 -7.87 -0.89
CA PHE A 277 -0.81 -8.36 -0.39
C PHE A 277 0.27 -8.29 -1.48
N ILE A 278 1.52 -8.10 -1.05
CA ILE A 278 2.67 -8.07 -1.96
C ILE A 278 3.04 -9.50 -2.38
N VAL A 279 3.46 -9.65 -3.63
CA VAL A 279 4.07 -10.85 -4.17
C VAL A 279 5.39 -10.48 -4.85
N LYS A 280 6.45 -11.20 -4.50
CA LYS A 280 7.79 -11.05 -5.10
C LYS A 280 7.94 -11.90 -6.36
N GLY A 281 8.95 -11.61 -7.18
CA GLY A 281 9.48 -12.54 -8.18
C GLY A 281 8.50 -12.95 -9.27
N GLY A 282 7.52 -12.11 -9.60
CA GLY A 282 6.60 -12.35 -10.71
C GLY A 282 5.62 -13.52 -10.51
N TYR A 283 5.47 -14.07 -9.30
CA TYR A 283 4.51 -15.15 -9.08
C TYR A 283 3.06 -14.66 -9.19
N LYS A 284 2.17 -15.48 -9.76
CA LYS A 284 0.73 -15.16 -9.86
C LYS A 284 -0.06 -15.63 -8.65
N THR A 285 0.53 -15.47 -7.46
CA THR A 285 -0.03 -15.99 -6.21
C THR A 285 -1.45 -15.49 -6.00
N LYS A 286 -2.38 -16.42 -5.75
CA LYS A 286 -3.83 -16.14 -5.64
C LYS A 286 -4.31 -15.92 -4.20
N TYR A 287 -3.54 -16.41 -3.23
CA TYR A 287 -3.92 -16.42 -1.82
C TYR A 287 -2.78 -15.89 -0.97
N CYS A 288 -3.09 -15.00 -0.02
CA CYS A 288 -2.11 -14.46 0.91
C CYS A 288 -1.78 -15.46 2.02
N ASP A 289 -0.65 -15.22 2.70
CA ASP A 289 -0.27 -15.98 3.90
C ASP A 289 -0.79 -15.33 5.21
N MET A 290 -1.65 -14.32 5.13
CA MET A 290 -2.34 -13.76 6.29
C MET A 290 -3.43 -14.71 6.86
N PRO A 291 -3.76 -14.61 8.17
CA PRO A 291 -4.82 -15.40 8.81
C PRO A 291 -6.16 -15.32 8.07
N SER A 292 -6.80 -16.47 7.83
CA SER A 292 -8.06 -16.55 7.10
C SER A 292 -9.24 -16.05 7.96
N PRO A 293 -10.17 -15.25 7.40
CA PRO A 293 -11.42 -14.91 8.08
C PRO A 293 -12.26 -16.13 8.48
N GLU A 294 -12.19 -17.22 7.71
CA GLU A 294 -12.93 -18.45 8.00
C GLU A 294 -12.35 -19.24 9.18
N ASN A 295 -11.03 -19.18 9.35
CA ASN A 295 -10.32 -19.84 10.43
C ASN A 295 -9.00 -19.10 10.70
N PRO A 296 -8.97 -18.23 11.73
CA PRO A 296 -7.80 -17.43 12.04
C PRO A 296 -6.53 -18.24 12.40
N LYS A 297 -6.66 -19.53 12.70
CA LYS A 297 -5.50 -20.42 12.96
C LYS A 297 -4.78 -20.86 11.68
N ARG A 298 -5.36 -20.59 10.50
CA ARG A 298 -4.80 -20.99 9.21
C ARG A 298 -4.70 -19.80 8.27
N THR A 299 -3.69 -19.81 7.40
CA THR A 299 -3.56 -18.78 6.37
C THR A 299 -4.55 -19.00 5.23
N CYS A 300 -4.85 -17.95 4.45
CA CYS A 300 -5.73 -18.10 3.27
C CYS A 300 -5.18 -19.12 2.26
N ASN A 301 -3.85 -19.17 2.10
CA ASN A 301 -3.17 -20.14 1.25
C ASN A 301 -3.36 -21.59 1.76
N GLN A 302 -3.28 -21.82 3.07
CA GLN A 302 -3.52 -23.14 3.68
C GLN A 302 -4.97 -23.59 3.56
N ILE A 303 -5.93 -22.66 3.73
CA ILE A 303 -7.36 -22.93 3.52
C ILE A 303 -7.61 -23.34 2.07
N ALA A 304 -7.06 -22.59 1.11
CA ALA A 304 -7.16 -22.93 -0.30
C ALA A 304 -6.53 -24.30 -0.62
N PHE A 305 -5.38 -24.62 -0.02
CA PHE A 305 -4.73 -25.93 -0.16
C PHE A 305 -5.61 -27.08 0.37
N ALA A 306 -6.25 -26.91 1.54
CA ALA A 306 -7.11 -27.94 2.12
C ALA A 306 -8.44 -28.14 1.37
N LYS A 307 -9.01 -27.08 0.79
CA LYS A 307 -10.26 -27.16 0.03
C LYS A 307 -10.07 -27.77 -1.37
N LYS A 308 -8.89 -27.63 -1.98
CA LYS A 308 -8.64 -28.13 -3.33
C LYS A 308 -8.24 -29.62 -3.32
N LYS A 309 -8.93 -30.43 -4.14
CA LYS A 309 -8.50 -31.81 -4.43
C LYS A 309 -7.16 -31.78 -5.17
N PRO A 310 -6.24 -32.75 -4.94
CA PRO A 310 -4.86 -32.78 -5.45
C PRO A 310 -4.68 -32.82 -6.99
N LYS A 311 -5.77 -32.71 -7.77
CA LYS A 311 -5.72 -32.65 -9.25
C LYS A 311 -5.53 -31.22 -9.79
N GLU A 312 -5.88 -30.19 -9.04
CA GLU A 312 -5.49 -28.81 -9.35
C GLU A 312 -4.19 -28.46 -8.61
N LYS A 313 -3.08 -28.97 -9.14
CA LYS A 313 -1.74 -28.52 -8.76
C LYS A 313 -1.69 -26.99 -8.94
N ASN A 314 -1.59 -26.25 -7.85
CA ASN A 314 -1.64 -24.79 -7.84
C ASN A 314 -0.37 -24.23 -8.49
N ALA A 315 -0.29 -24.28 -9.82
CA ALA A 315 0.88 -23.86 -10.61
C ALA A 315 1.32 -22.43 -10.30
N ASP A 316 0.42 -21.60 -9.78
CA ASP A 316 0.66 -20.20 -9.45
C ASP A 316 1.13 -19.97 -7.99
N ASN A 317 1.22 -21.03 -7.17
CA ASN A 317 1.73 -20.95 -5.80
C ASN A 317 3.28 -21.00 -5.78
N PRO A 318 3.97 -20.03 -5.14
CA PRO A 318 5.43 -19.97 -5.11
C PRO A 318 6.07 -21.23 -4.52
N LYS A 319 5.58 -21.72 -3.37
CA LYS A 319 6.08 -22.96 -2.74
C LYS A 319 5.87 -24.17 -3.65
N TYR A 320 4.75 -24.24 -4.38
CA TYR A 320 4.53 -25.33 -5.34
C TYR A 320 5.53 -25.27 -6.51
N GLN A 321 5.80 -24.07 -7.05
CA GLN A 321 6.81 -23.89 -8.09
C GLN A 321 8.21 -24.25 -7.59
N SER A 322 8.60 -23.80 -6.38
CA SER A 322 9.88 -24.17 -5.76
C SER A 322 10.01 -25.67 -5.58
N TYR A 323 8.94 -26.36 -5.15
CA TYR A 323 8.87 -27.82 -5.09
C TYR A 323 9.07 -28.46 -6.48
N GLN A 324 8.34 -28.00 -7.51
CA GLN A 324 8.49 -28.52 -8.88
C GLN A 324 9.90 -28.30 -9.44
N ARG A 325 10.50 -27.12 -9.20
CA ARG A 325 11.89 -26.82 -9.57
C ARG A 325 12.87 -27.79 -8.90
N CYS A 326 12.66 -28.09 -7.62
CA CYS A 326 13.44 -29.08 -6.88
C CYS A 326 13.33 -30.48 -7.52
N ILE A 327 12.12 -30.97 -7.76
CA ILE A 327 11.90 -32.29 -8.37
C ILE A 327 12.50 -32.38 -9.78
N ALA A 328 12.35 -31.33 -10.60
CA ALA A 328 12.95 -31.26 -11.93
C ALA A 328 14.48 -31.27 -11.87
N ARG A 329 15.08 -30.56 -10.90
CA ARG A 329 16.52 -30.56 -10.64
C ARG A 329 17.02 -31.96 -10.26
N LEU A 330 16.34 -32.64 -9.33
CA LEU A 330 16.69 -34.00 -8.90
C LEU A 330 16.58 -35.00 -10.05
N THR A 331 15.51 -34.91 -10.84
CA THR A 331 15.30 -35.76 -12.02
C THR A 331 16.43 -35.60 -13.04
N LYS A 332 16.80 -34.35 -13.38
CA LYS A 332 17.94 -34.08 -14.26
C LYS A 332 19.27 -34.57 -13.67
N SER A 333 19.46 -34.47 -12.36
CA SER A 333 20.66 -34.96 -11.67
C SER A 333 20.78 -36.48 -11.76
N CYS A 334 19.68 -37.19 -11.58
CA CYS A 334 19.60 -38.64 -11.72
C CYS A 334 19.82 -39.10 -13.17
N GLN A 335 19.19 -38.42 -14.14
CA GLN A 335 19.42 -38.67 -15.57
C GLN A 335 20.89 -38.47 -15.99
N ARG A 336 21.63 -37.60 -15.29
CA ARG A 336 23.07 -37.37 -15.53
C ARG A 336 23.96 -38.36 -14.76
N GLY A 337 23.39 -39.27 -13.98
CA GLY A 337 24.14 -40.21 -13.13
C GLY A 337 24.86 -39.57 -11.94
N ALA A 338 24.55 -38.32 -11.60
CA ALA A 338 25.18 -37.62 -10.48
C ALA A 338 24.54 -37.98 -9.12
N VAL A 339 23.35 -38.58 -9.15
CA VAL A 339 22.56 -39.03 -8.00
C VAL A 339 21.92 -40.36 -8.42
N THR A 340 21.87 -41.33 -7.52
CA THR A 340 21.23 -42.64 -7.75
C THR A 340 19.70 -42.55 -7.70
N GLU A 341 18.99 -43.55 -8.20
CA GLU A 341 17.52 -43.56 -8.14
C GLU A 341 17.00 -43.62 -6.68
N ASP A 342 17.72 -44.31 -5.79
CA ASP A 342 17.40 -44.39 -4.36
C ASP A 342 17.63 -43.05 -3.64
N GLU A 343 18.74 -42.38 -3.92
CA GLU A 343 19.00 -41.02 -3.39
C GLU A 343 17.95 -40.03 -3.91
N LYS A 344 17.59 -40.11 -5.21
CA LYS A 344 16.51 -39.31 -5.78
C LYS A 344 15.18 -39.57 -5.08
N ARG A 345 14.85 -40.83 -4.78
CA ARG A 345 13.61 -41.19 -4.07
C ARG A 345 13.59 -40.60 -2.66
N THR A 346 14.69 -40.71 -1.92
CA THR A 346 14.83 -40.14 -0.57
C THR A 346 14.73 -38.62 -0.58
N LEU A 347 15.46 -37.94 -1.48
CA LEU A 347 15.42 -36.48 -1.61
C LEU A 347 14.05 -35.97 -2.04
N SER A 348 13.37 -36.70 -2.94
CA SER A 348 12.02 -36.34 -3.41
C SER A 348 10.98 -36.53 -2.30
N ALA A 349 11.06 -37.62 -1.53
CA ALA A 349 10.20 -37.85 -0.38
C ALA A 349 10.38 -36.77 0.68
N LYS A 350 11.63 -36.36 0.97
CA LYS A 350 11.87 -35.26 1.90
C LYS A 350 11.35 -33.92 1.38
N ALA A 351 11.53 -33.64 0.09
CA ALA A 351 10.98 -32.43 -0.53
C ALA A 351 9.44 -32.39 -0.49
N GLU A 352 8.78 -33.54 -0.65
CA GLU A 352 7.32 -33.66 -0.52
C GLU A 352 6.85 -33.46 0.92
N GLU A 353 7.54 -34.04 1.91
CA GLU A 353 7.28 -33.80 3.34
C GLU A 353 7.42 -32.33 3.70
N LEU A 354 8.51 -31.68 3.28
CA LEU A 354 8.73 -30.25 3.50
C LEU A 354 7.63 -29.40 2.84
N TYR A 355 7.23 -29.75 1.62
CA TYR A 355 6.16 -29.06 0.92
C TYR A 355 4.81 -29.20 1.65
N HIS A 356 4.48 -30.40 2.12
CA HIS A 356 3.28 -30.64 2.91
C HIS A 356 3.29 -29.84 4.21
N THR A 357 4.40 -29.86 4.96
CA THR A 357 4.56 -29.09 6.19
C THR A 357 4.45 -27.59 5.94
N ALA A 358 5.11 -27.06 4.91
CA ALA A 358 5.03 -25.64 4.56
C ALA A 358 3.64 -25.20 4.07
N MET A 359 2.80 -26.15 3.63
CA MET A 359 1.41 -25.93 3.23
C MET A 359 0.39 -26.13 4.35
N THR A 360 0.80 -26.66 5.50
CA THR A 360 -0.08 -26.93 6.65
C THR A 360 0.33 -26.17 7.91
N SER A 361 1.57 -25.70 8.00
CA SER A 361 2.10 -24.86 9.09
C SER A 361 2.17 -23.38 8.72
N PRO A 362 1.70 -22.46 9.58
CA PRO A 362 1.73 -21.02 9.34
C PRO A 362 3.12 -20.40 9.56
N GLU A 363 4.06 -21.16 10.12
CA GLU A 363 5.39 -20.68 10.53
C GLU A 363 6.41 -20.63 9.39
N PHE A 364 6.04 -21.06 8.18
CA PHE A 364 6.98 -21.16 7.05
C PHE A 364 6.74 -20.06 6.02
N THR A 365 7.68 -19.13 5.89
CA THR A 365 7.72 -18.16 4.79
C THR A 365 8.05 -18.83 3.45
N ASN A 366 7.85 -18.10 2.34
CA ASN A 366 8.20 -18.62 1.00
C ASN A 366 9.73 -18.73 0.84
N GLU A 367 10.46 -17.77 1.40
CA GLU A 367 11.92 -17.69 1.38
C GLU A 367 12.57 -18.80 2.18
N GLU A 368 12.13 -19.05 3.43
CA GLU A 368 12.63 -20.16 4.24
C GLU A 368 12.39 -21.52 3.57
N PHE A 369 11.19 -21.69 2.98
CA PHE A 369 10.87 -22.90 2.25
C PHE A 369 11.79 -23.10 1.02
N GLU A 370 12.04 -22.05 0.25
CA GLU A 370 12.95 -22.10 -0.90
C GLU A 370 14.40 -22.40 -0.46
N GLN A 371 14.86 -21.81 0.66
CA GLN A 371 16.17 -22.13 1.24
C GLN A 371 16.28 -23.58 1.65
N GLN A 372 15.25 -24.18 2.26
CA GLN A 372 15.28 -25.60 2.63
C GLN A 372 15.36 -26.54 1.42
N LEU A 373 14.71 -26.16 0.31
CA LEU A 373 14.76 -26.91 -0.95
C LEU A 373 16.04 -26.66 -1.77
N CYS A 374 16.93 -25.77 -1.36
CA CYS A 374 18.20 -25.58 -2.05
C CYS A 374 19.09 -26.84 -1.92
N SER A 375 19.96 -27.08 -2.91
CA SER A 375 20.81 -28.29 -2.91
C SER A 375 21.71 -28.39 -1.68
N ALA A 376 22.19 -27.28 -1.12
CA ALA A 376 23.04 -27.31 0.07
C ALA A 376 22.31 -27.85 1.30
N ASN A 377 21.04 -27.46 1.47
CA ASN A 377 20.25 -27.81 2.64
C ASN A 377 19.54 -29.15 2.47
N LEU A 378 18.86 -29.39 1.34
CA LEU A 378 18.09 -30.61 1.13
C LEU A 378 18.96 -31.87 1.21
N TYR A 379 20.15 -31.84 0.62
CA TYR A 379 21.08 -32.96 0.65
C TYR A 379 21.59 -33.22 2.06
N LYS A 380 21.95 -32.15 2.79
CA LYS A 380 22.36 -32.21 4.20
C LYS A 380 21.26 -32.80 5.08
N LEU A 381 19.99 -32.40 4.87
CA LEU A 381 18.83 -32.92 5.60
C LEU A 381 18.62 -34.42 5.40
N CYS A 382 19.02 -34.97 4.25
CA CYS A 382 18.95 -36.39 3.95
C CYS A 382 20.26 -37.14 4.25
N GLY A 383 21.31 -36.46 4.73
CA GLY A 383 22.63 -37.06 4.94
C GLY A 383 23.34 -37.49 3.65
N ILE A 384 22.96 -36.92 2.50
CA ILE A 384 23.51 -37.27 1.19
C ILE A 384 24.57 -36.23 0.81
N THR A 385 25.70 -36.68 0.25
CA THR A 385 26.75 -35.76 -0.20
C THR A 385 26.31 -35.08 -1.51
N PRO A 386 26.38 -33.74 -1.62
CA PRO A 386 26.01 -33.06 -2.85
C PRO A 386 26.91 -33.51 -4.03
N PRO A 387 26.36 -33.68 -5.23
CA PRO A 387 27.17 -34.00 -6.40
C PRO A 387 28.19 -32.89 -6.69
N LYS A 388 29.40 -33.26 -7.14
CA LYS A 388 30.45 -32.30 -7.51
C LYS A 388 29.96 -31.37 -8.63
N LYS A 389 30.26 -30.06 -8.53
CA LYS A 389 29.94 -29.07 -9.57
C LYS A 389 30.69 -29.41 -10.86
N GLY A 390 29.96 -29.69 -11.94
CA GLY A 390 30.52 -29.99 -13.27
C GLY A 390 29.72 -31.07 -14.01
N ARG A 391 29.84 -31.13 -15.34
CA ARG A 391 29.28 -32.23 -16.14
C ARG A 391 30.11 -33.49 -15.83
N PRO A 392 29.51 -34.62 -15.40
CA PRO A 392 30.26 -35.85 -15.25
C PRO A 392 30.89 -36.20 -16.60
N GLY A 393 32.20 -36.47 -16.59
CA GLY A 393 32.94 -36.83 -17.81
C GLY A 393 32.29 -38.04 -18.47
N LYS A 394 32.12 -37.99 -19.80
CA LYS A 394 31.74 -39.19 -20.57
C LYS A 394 32.72 -40.30 -20.20
N LYS A 395 32.22 -41.41 -19.64
CA LYS A 395 32.98 -42.65 -19.65
C LYS A 395 33.19 -43.00 -21.12
N ASN A 396 34.46 -43.03 -21.55
CA ASN A 396 34.81 -43.66 -22.80
C ASN A 396 34.68 -45.16 -22.55
N ASP A 397 33.69 -45.78 -23.17
CA ASP A 397 33.60 -47.23 -23.24
C ASP A 397 34.75 -47.71 -24.15
N GLN A 398 35.70 -48.47 -23.57
CA GLN A 398 36.66 -49.29 -24.29
C GLN A 398 36.19 -50.74 -24.27
#